data_AF-A0A7M2A525-F1
#
_entry.id   AF-A0A7M2A525-F1
#
_cell.length_a   1.000
_cell.length_b   1.000
_cell.length_c   1.000
_cell.angle_alpha   90.00
_cell.angle_beta   90.00
_cell.angle_gamma   90.00
#
_symmetry.space_group_name_H-M   'P 1'
#
loop_
_entity.id
_entity.type
_entity.pdbx_description
1 polymer ?
#
loop_
_entity_poly.entity_id
_entity_poly.type
_entity_poly.pdbx_seq_one_letter_code
_entity_poly.pdbx_strand_id
1 'polypeptide(L)'
;MALTDSLKDKLLRNTGFFEGNNGYSNVTGNFDGQGLSFGIIQYNFGQGTLQPLLKEYIQNNDTEFKAVFGTSKAATLKDVVNNKTKSQQIAWGESISTSGGNVVSEWKTLFESMGAKSANQALQRKYAESYFNRAITFAGKFGIISTQGLAFLFDHSVQSWSLSGESSIISEITSLEKAWRDMGETGRYPDKDRLYSVLKGVSGSDPIARRTAIRNGSGTVHGKSYNISTFGLSYSTNF
;
A
#
# COMPACT_ATOMS: atom_id res chain seq x y z
N MET A 1 -16.00 -4.20 11.40
CA MET A 1 -14.98 -4.77 12.31
C MET A 1 -13.73 -3.93 12.19
N ALA A 2 -13.11 -3.51 13.29
CA ALA A 2 -11.88 -2.73 13.25
C ALA A 2 -10.67 -3.68 13.25
N LEU A 3 -9.74 -3.50 12.31
CA LEU A 3 -8.52 -4.31 12.26
C LEU A 3 -7.57 -3.89 13.39
N THR A 4 -6.87 -4.86 13.97
CA THR A 4 -5.81 -4.58 14.94
C THR A 4 -4.64 -3.86 14.27
N ASP A 5 -3.90 -3.04 15.02
CA ASP A 5 -2.70 -2.35 14.52
C ASP A 5 -1.64 -3.35 14.01
N SER A 6 -1.53 -4.50 14.67
CA SER A 6 -0.63 -5.57 14.23
C SER A 6 -1.01 -6.07 12.84
N LEU A 7 -2.30 -6.33 12.58
CA LEU A 7 -2.74 -6.77 11.26
C LEU A 7 -2.56 -5.67 10.20
N LYS A 8 -2.89 -4.40 10.53
CA LYS A 8 -2.65 -3.27 9.63
C LYS A 8 -1.19 -3.17 9.21
N ASP A 9 -0.26 -3.33 10.15
CA ASP A 9 1.18 -3.32 9.87
C ASP A 9 1.60 -4.49 8.95
N LYS A 10 1.07 -5.69 9.17
CA LYS A 10 1.33 -6.86 8.29
C LYS A 10 0.84 -6.62 6.86
N LEU A 11 -0.36 -6.06 6.70
CA LEU A 11 -0.93 -5.73 5.39
C LEU A 11 -0.08 -4.68 4.66
N LEU A 12 0.36 -3.64 5.37
CA LEU A 12 1.25 -2.61 4.81
C LEU A 12 2.60 -3.18 4.41
N ARG A 13 3.23 -4.02 5.23
CA ARG A 13 4.51 -4.66 4.89
C ARG A 13 4.38 -5.58 3.69
N ASN A 14 3.28 -6.33 3.60
CA ASN A 14 2.99 -7.17 2.45
C ASN A 14 2.90 -6.35 1.15
N THR A 15 2.15 -5.25 1.14
CA THR A 15 2.03 -4.39 -0.04
C THR A 15 3.34 -3.62 -0.32
N GLY A 16 3.99 -3.11 0.73
CA GLY A 16 5.24 -2.37 0.65
C GLY A 16 6.42 -3.17 0.09
N PHE A 17 6.39 -4.51 0.19
CA PHE A 17 7.37 -5.39 -0.45
C PHE A 17 7.46 -5.16 -1.97
N PHE A 18 6.32 -4.90 -2.61
CA PHE A 18 6.25 -4.64 -4.04
C PHE A 18 6.62 -3.19 -4.39
N GLU A 19 6.46 -2.26 -3.44
CA GLU A 19 6.77 -0.84 -3.66
C GLU A 19 8.26 -0.52 -3.58
N GLY A 20 9.05 -1.34 -2.88
CA GLY A 20 10.48 -1.09 -2.72
C GLY A 20 11.13 -2.01 -1.71
N ASN A 21 12.28 -1.59 -1.16
CA ASN A 21 13.08 -2.41 -0.24
C ASN A 21 13.10 -1.87 1.19
N ASN A 22 12.72 -0.60 1.39
CA ASN A 22 12.90 0.10 2.66
C ASN A 22 11.60 0.30 3.45
N GLY A 23 10.48 -0.35 3.05
CA GLY A 23 9.20 -0.27 3.75
C GLY A 23 8.75 1.18 4.01
N TYR A 24 8.54 1.53 5.29
CA TYR A 24 8.17 2.89 5.72
C TYR A 24 9.19 3.97 5.35
N SER A 25 10.44 3.59 5.09
CA SER A 25 11.53 4.48 4.69
C SER A 25 11.72 4.53 3.17
N ASN A 26 10.92 3.81 2.38
CA ASN A 26 11.07 3.80 0.94
C ASN A 26 10.80 5.19 0.35
N VAL A 27 11.71 5.67 -0.49
CA VAL A 27 11.61 6.98 -1.13
C VAL A 27 12.08 6.87 -2.57
N THR A 28 11.29 7.41 -3.47
CA THR A 28 11.54 7.37 -4.91
C THR A 28 11.35 8.77 -5.49
N GLY A 29 12.23 9.13 -6.43
CA GLY A 29 12.14 10.40 -7.14
C GLY A 29 11.03 10.36 -8.19
N ASN A 30 10.97 11.42 -8.98
CA ASN A 30 9.98 11.55 -10.03
C ASN A 30 10.42 10.81 -11.29
N PHE A 31 9.57 9.92 -11.78
CA PHE A 31 9.76 9.21 -13.06
C PHE A 31 8.45 9.03 -13.83
N ASP A 32 7.32 9.32 -13.20
CA ASP A 32 5.95 9.13 -13.70
C ASP A 32 5.10 10.40 -13.61
N GLY A 33 5.71 11.54 -13.22
CA GLY A 33 5.03 12.82 -13.07
C GLY A 33 4.42 13.06 -11.69
N GLN A 34 4.60 12.15 -10.74
CA GLN A 34 4.04 12.26 -9.39
C GLN A 34 4.89 13.09 -8.42
N GLY A 35 6.08 13.51 -8.84
CA GLY A 35 7.03 14.23 -7.99
C GLY A 35 7.75 13.26 -7.04
N LEU A 36 7.79 13.60 -5.76
CA LEU A 36 8.36 12.73 -4.73
C LEU A 36 7.33 11.70 -4.27
N SER A 37 7.75 10.43 -4.19
CA SER A 37 7.00 9.32 -3.57
C SER A 37 7.72 8.85 -2.31
N PHE A 38 6.99 8.71 -1.20
CA PHE A 38 7.55 8.36 0.10
C PHE A 38 6.65 7.41 0.89
N GLY A 39 7.28 6.48 1.61
CA GLY A 39 6.62 5.61 2.56
C GLY A 39 6.18 4.26 2.01
N ILE A 40 5.58 3.47 2.90
CA ILE A 40 5.31 2.04 2.71
C ILE A 40 4.31 1.72 1.60
N ILE A 41 3.48 2.69 1.21
CA ILE A 41 2.57 2.60 0.06
C ILE A 41 2.78 3.75 -0.94
N GLN A 42 3.97 4.36 -0.94
CA GLN A 42 4.38 5.42 -1.89
C GLN A 42 3.40 6.61 -1.97
N TYR A 43 3.13 7.23 -0.81
CA TYR A 43 2.43 8.52 -0.75
C TYR A 43 3.18 9.54 -1.59
N ASN A 44 2.49 10.27 -2.48
CA ASN A 44 3.14 11.16 -3.44
C ASN A 44 2.43 12.51 -3.59
N PHE A 45 3.13 13.49 -4.14
CA PHE A 45 2.57 14.83 -4.36
C PHE A 45 1.55 14.87 -5.51
N GLY A 46 1.75 14.10 -6.58
CA GLY A 46 0.87 14.08 -7.75
C GLY A 46 -0.59 13.74 -7.42
N GLN A 47 -0.78 12.73 -6.56
CA GLN A 47 -2.08 12.32 -6.02
C GLN A 47 -2.52 13.14 -4.81
N GLY A 48 -1.67 14.03 -4.29
CA GLY A 48 -1.97 14.85 -3.11
C GLY A 48 -1.99 14.07 -1.79
N THR A 49 -1.42 12.87 -1.75
CA THR A 49 -1.44 12.01 -0.55
C THR A 49 -0.26 12.27 0.38
N LEU A 50 0.88 12.72 -0.15
CA LEU A 50 2.08 12.99 0.66
C LEU A 50 2.00 14.29 1.47
N GLN A 51 1.46 15.36 0.88
CA GLN A 51 1.39 16.67 1.53
C GLN A 51 0.72 16.64 2.91
N PRO A 52 -0.51 16.10 3.07
CA PRO A 52 -1.17 16.12 4.37
C PRO A 52 -0.42 15.29 5.42
N LEU A 53 0.17 14.15 5.02
CA LEU A 53 0.99 13.33 5.89
C LEU A 53 2.22 14.10 6.40
N LEU A 54 2.98 14.73 5.49
CA LEU A 54 4.15 15.52 5.91
C LEU A 54 3.75 16.71 6.77
N LYS A 55 2.63 17.37 6.46
CA LYS A 55 2.14 18.51 7.24
C LYS A 55 1.85 18.11 8.68
N GLU A 56 1.11 17.01 8.89
CA GLU A 56 0.80 16.52 10.23
C GLU A 56 2.06 16.04 10.96
N TYR A 57 2.98 15.34 10.27
CA TYR A 57 4.24 14.91 10.88
C TYR A 57 5.07 16.10 11.37
N ILE A 58 5.26 17.11 10.53
CA ILE A 58 6.05 18.32 10.84
C ILE A 58 5.42 19.10 12.00
N GLN A 59 4.09 19.23 12.00
CA GLN A 59 3.37 19.96 13.06
C GLN A 59 3.52 19.27 14.41
N ASN A 60 3.41 17.94 14.45
CA ASN A 60 3.39 17.17 15.70
C ASN A 60 4.78 16.73 16.19
N ASN A 61 5.80 16.76 15.32
CA ASN A 61 7.13 16.23 15.61
C ASN A 61 8.26 17.20 15.21
N ASP A 62 8.03 18.52 15.31
CA ASP A 62 8.95 19.57 14.82
C ASP A 62 10.40 19.39 15.28
N THR A 63 10.60 19.05 16.55
CA THR A 63 11.94 18.85 17.12
C THR A 63 12.66 17.66 16.46
N GLU A 64 12.00 16.51 16.34
CA GLU A 64 12.57 15.34 15.67
C GLU A 64 12.77 15.59 14.18
N PHE A 65 11.81 16.25 13.52
CA PHE A 65 11.91 16.62 12.11
C PHE A 65 13.12 17.51 11.84
N LYS A 66 13.35 18.55 12.66
CA LYS A 66 14.54 19.40 12.56
C LYS A 66 15.83 18.66 12.88
N ALA A 67 15.82 17.73 13.84
CA ALA A 67 16.98 16.90 14.14
C ALA A 67 17.38 16.01 12.96
N VAL A 68 16.39 15.49 12.22
CA VAL A 68 16.64 14.68 11.00
C VAL A 68 17.13 15.58 9.86
N PHE A 69 16.37 16.62 9.49
CA PHE A 69 16.65 17.38 8.26
C PHE A 69 17.70 18.49 8.42
N GLY A 70 18.01 18.89 9.66
CA GLY A 70 18.76 20.11 9.93
C GLY A 70 17.99 21.38 9.57
N THR A 71 18.44 22.53 10.05
CA THR A 71 17.70 23.81 9.97
C THR A 71 17.33 24.20 8.54
N SER A 72 18.29 24.12 7.60
CA SER A 72 18.09 24.59 6.22
C SER A 72 17.09 23.72 5.45
N LYS A 73 17.32 22.41 5.36
CA LYS A 73 16.42 21.50 4.62
C LYS A 73 15.06 21.35 5.29
N ALA A 74 14.99 21.42 6.62
CA ALA A 74 13.71 21.46 7.33
C ALA A 74 12.88 22.69 6.93
N ALA A 75 13.52 23.88 6.80
CA ALA A 75 12.84 25.08 6.34
C ALA A 75 12.37 24.95 4.89
N THR A 76 13.20 24.40 3.99
CA THR A 76 12.81 24.14 2.59
C THR A 76 11.61 23.22 2.50
N LEU A 77 11.62 22.07 3.17
CA LEU A 77 10.51 21.11 3.08
C LEU A 77 9.23 21.65 3.74
N LYS A 78 9.35 22.45 4.80
CA LYS A 78 8.20 23.17 5.39
C LYS A 78 7.55 24.14 4.41
N ASP A 79 8.36 24.90 3.67
CA ASP A 79 7.85 25.81 2.63
C ASP A 79 7.12 25.04 1.53
N VAL A 80 7.73 23.95 1.05
CA VAL A 80 7.12 23.06 0.05
C VAL A 80 5.76 22.53 0.49
N VAL A 81 5.65 22.05 1.73
CA VAL A 81 4.42 21.42 2.22
C VAL A 81 3.33 22.45 2.54
N ASN A 82 3.69 23.64 3.06
CA ASN A 82 2.71 24.60 3.56
C ASN A 82 2.34 25.71 2.57
N ASN A 83 3.26 26.12 1.70
CA ASN A 83 3.11 27.34 0.89
C ASN A 83 3.04 27.06 -0.62
N LYS A 84 3.52 25.90 -1.08
CA LYS A 84 3.53 25.58 -2.52
C LYS A 84 2.23 24.91 -2.97
N THR A 85 1.82 25.24 -4.19
CA THR A 85 0.74 24.53 -4.90
C THR A 85 1.17 23.11 -5.25
N LYS A 86 0.21 22.22 -5.58
CA LYS A 86 0.50 20.84 -6.01
C LYS A 86 1.52 20.77 -7.16
N SER A 87 1.37 21.62 -8.18
CA SER A 87 2.30 21.67 -9.31
C SER A 87 3.72 22.05 -8.85
N GLN A 88 3.85 23.02 -7.96
CA GLN A 88 5.14 23.42 -7.39
C GLN A 88 5.74 22.37 -6.45
N GLN A 89 4.93 21.54 -5.79
CA GLN A 89 5.39 20.39 -5.00
C GLN A 89 5.93 19.28 -5.89
N ILE A 90 5.23 18.97 -7.00
CA ILE A 90 5.72 18.03 -8.01
C ILE A 90 7.04 18.53 -8.60
N ALA A 91 7.11 19.81 -8.99
CA ALA A 91 8.33 20.42 -9.52
C ALA A 91 9.49 20.41 -8.50
N TRP A 92 9.20 20.57 -7.21
CA TRP A 92 10.22 20.40 -6.18
C TRP A 92 10.70 18.94 -6.06
N GLY A 93 9.78 17.97 -6.10
CA GLY A 93 10.11 16.54 -6.14
C GLY A 93 11.01 16.20 -7.34
N GLU A 94 10.69 16.73 -8.52
CA GLU A 94 11.53 16.65 -9.72
C GLU A 94 12.93 17.24 -9.47
N SER A 95 13.03 18.42 -8.86
CA SER A 95 14.32 19.09 -8.63
C SER A 95 15.29 18.34 -7.72
N ILE A 96 14.79 17.42 -6.90
CA ILE A 96 15.61 16.55 -6.03
C ILE A 96 15.72 15.12 -6.58
N SER A 97 15.28 14.89 -7.82
CA SER A 97 15.34 13.60 -8.50
C SER A 97 16.52 13.56 -9.48
N THR A 98 17.05 12.37 -9.70
CA THR A 98 18.01 12.08 -10.77
C THR A 98 17.27 11.60 -12.01
N SER A 99 17.94 11.60 -13.16
CA SER A 99 17.39 11.11 -14.44
C SER A 99 16.90 9.66 -14.40
N GLY A 100 17.35 8.86 -13.43
CA GLY A 100 16.92 7.48 -13.22
C GLY A 100 15.75 7.33 -12.24
N GLY A 101 15.07 8.41 -11.85
CA GLY A 101 13.95 8.38 -10.89
C GLY A 101 14.37 8.16 -9.44
N ASN A 102 15.65 8.31 -9.11
CA ASN A 102 16.13 8.22 -7.73
C ASN A 102 16.11 9.60 -7.07
N VAL A 103 15.95 9.66 -5.74
CA VAL A 103 16.19 10.90 -5.00
C VAL A 103 17.70 11.10 -4.78
N VAL A 104 18.19 12.33 -4.94
CA VAL A 104 19.59 12.66 -4.65
C VAL A 104 19.95 12.34 -3.19
N SER A 105 21.18 11.89 -2.96
CA SER A 105 21.61 11.29 -1.68
C SER A 105 21.37 12.18 -0.45
N GLU A 106 21.56 13.49 -0.61
CA GLU A 106 21.39 14.48 0.46
C GLU A 106 19.94 14.66 0.94
N TRP A 107 18.95 14.23 0.14
CA TRP A 107 17.54 14.19 0.52
C TRP A 107 17.10 12.78 0.86
N LYS A 108 17.55 11.79 0.08
CA LYS A 108 17.20 10.37 0.24
C LYS A 108 17.43 9.89 1.67
N THR A 109 18.64 10.09 2.19
CA THR A 109 19.03 9.65 3.54
C THR A 109 18.18 10.27 4.65
N LEU A 110 17.71 11.51 4.45
CA LEU A 110 16.87 12.23 5.42
C LEU A 110 15.44 11.68 5.43
N PHE A 111 14.87 11.42 4.25
CA PHE A 111 13.57 10.76 4.15
C PHE A 111 13.62 9.34 4.71
N GLU A 112 14.68 8.58 4.42
CA GLU A 112 14.87 7.25 4.98
C GLU A 112 14.95 7.29 6.52
N SER A 113 15.70 8.25 7.07
CA SER A 113 15.81 8.48 8.52
C SER A 113 14.48 8.89 9.15
N MET A 114 13.69 9.72 8.47
CA MET A 114 12.36 10.11 8.92
C MET A 114 11.38 8.92 8.89
N GLY A 115 11.38 8.10 7.84
CA GLY A 115 10.53 6.92 7.73
C GLY A 115 10.85 5.83 8.77
N ALA A 116 12.06 5.84 9.32
CA ALA A 116 12.46 4.94 10.41
C ALA A 116 11.85 5.35 11.77
N LYS A 117 11.33 6.58 11.90
CA LYS A 117 10.76 7.08 13.15
C LYS A 117 9.40 6.46 13.44
N SER A 118 9.20 5.99 14.67
CA SER A 118 7.94 5.36 15.10
C SER A 118 6.73 6.29 14.91
N ALA A 119 6.90 7.59 15.18
CA ALA A 119 5.88 8.61 14.94
C ALA A 119 5.51 8.72 13.45
N ASN A 120 6.49 8.64 12.55
CA ASN A 120 6.24 8.67 11.11
C ASN A 120 5.52 7.40 10.63
N GLN A 121 5.96 6.23 11.12
CA GLN A 121 5.32 4.95 10.79
C GLN A 121 3.87 4.89 11.29
N ALA A 122 3.59 5.38 12.49
CA ALA A 122 2.23 5.50 13.01
C ALA A 122 1.36 6.40 12.12
N LEU A 123 1.93 7.50 11.64
CA LEU A 123 1.22 8.40 10.73
C LEU A 123 0.98 7.76 9.36
N GLN A 124 1.95 7.05 8.80
CA GLN A 124 1.76 6.28 7.57
C GLN A 124 0.67 5.21 7.74
N ARG A 125 0.54 4.57 8.91
CA ARG A 125 -0.60 3.67 9.18
C ARG A 125 -1.93 4.41 9.21
N LYS A 126 -1.99 5.56 9.89
CA LYS A 126 -3.18 6.41 9.97
C LYS A 126 -3.67 6.85 8.59
N TYR A 127 -2.77 7.30 7.73
CA TYR A 127 -3.11 7.74 6.38
C TYR A 127 -3.50 6.58 5.43
N ALA A 128 -3.23 5.33 5.82
CA ALA A 128 -3.67 4.15 5.09
C ALA A 128 -5.12 3.70 5.44
N GLU A 129 -5.81 4.36 6.38
CA GLU A 129 -7.09 3.90 6.93
C GLU A 129 -8.18 3.72 5.86
N SER A 130 -8.24 4.62 4.89
CA SER A 130 -9.21 4.54 3.79
C SER A 130 -9.02 3.28 2.94
N TYR A 131 -7.77 2.84 2.73
CA TYR A 131 -7.45 1.62 2.00
C TYR A 131 -7.80 0.36 2.81
N PHE A 132 -7.59 0.37 4.13
CA PHE A 132 -8.05 -0.73 4.99
C PHE A 132 -9.57 -0.86 4.94
N ASN A 133 -10.29 0.24 5.09
CA ASN A 133 -11.76 0.25 5.02
C ASN A 133 -12.26 -0.23 3.66
N ARG A 134 -11.57 0.14 2.58
CA ARG A 134 -11.88 -0.34 1.23
C ARG A 134 -11.67 -1.84 1.09
N ALA A 135 -10.56 -2.37 1.61
CA ALA A 135 -10.28 -3.81 1.63
C ALA A 135 -11.35 -4.59 2.41
N ILE A 136 -11.76 -4.10 3.58
CA ILE A 136 -12.84 -4.69 4.39
C ILE A 136 -14.17 -4.65 3.63
N THR A 137 -14.46 -3.55 2.93
CA THR A 137 -15.67 -3.43 2.10
C THR A 137 -15.69 -4.49 1.00
N PHE A 138 -14.58 -4.66 0.28
CA PHE A 138 -14.46 -5.74 -0.71
C PHE A 138 -14.55 -7.12 -0.07
N ALA A 139 -13.98 -7.30 1.11
CA ALA A 139 -14.00 -8.59 1.80
C ALA A 139 -15.44 -8.99 2.14
N GLY A 140 -16.25 -8.05 2.64
CA GLY A 140 -17.69 -8.27 2.84
C GLY A 140 -18.44 -8.63 1.55
N LYS A 141 -18.16 -7.94 0.44
CA LYS A 141 -18.80 -8.21 -0.86
C LYS A 141 -18.49 -9.60 -1.42
N PHE A 142 -17.24 -10.03 -1.35
CA PHE A 142 -16.78 -11.31 -1.91
C PHE A 142 -16.81 -12.45 -0.90
N GLY A 143 -17.21 -12.15 0.33
CA GLY A 143 -17.27 -13.05 1.47
C GLY A 143 -15.93 -13.35 2.13
N ILE A 144 -14.81 -12.78 1.70
CA ILE A 144 -13.45 -13.08 2.19
C ILE A 144 -13.31 -12.83 3.70
N ILE A 145 -12.69 -13.76 4.43
CA ILE A 145 -12.51 -13.69 5.90
C ILE A 145 -11.07 -13.90 6.36
N SER A 146 -10.21 -14.44 5.51
CA SER A 146 -8.82 -14.75 5.85
C SER A 146 -7.90 -13.53 5.75
N THR A 147 -6.87 -13.49 6.57
CA THR A 147 -5.84 -12.44 6.56
C THR A 147 -5.08 -12.37 5.22
N GLN A 148 -4.83 -13.51 4.58
CA GLN A 148 -4.24 -13.56 3.23
C GLN A 148 -5.19 -13.03 2.15
N GLY A 149 -6.49 -13.37 2.23
CA GLY A 149 -7.48 -12.79 1.33
C GLY A 149 -7.63 -11.29 1.53
N LEU A 150 -7.56 -10.81 2.77
CA LEU A 150 -7.55 -9.37 3.05
C LEU A 150 -6.30 -8.68 2.50
N ALA A 151 -5.13 -9.31 2.55
CA ALA A 151 -3.90 -8.77 1.92
C ALA A 151 -4.04 -8.58 0.41
N PHE A 152 -4.70 -9.51 -0.28
CA PHE A 152 -5.00 -9.35 -1.71
C PHE A 152 -5.85 -8.09 -1.94
N LEU A 153 -6.92 -7.93 -1.15
CA LEU A 153 -7.87 -6.83 -1.31
C LEU A 153 -7.29 -5.48 -0.87
N PHE A 154 -6.39 -5.48 0.12
CA PHE A 154 -5.65 -4.31 0.55
C PHE A 154 -4.67 -3.84 -0.53
N ASP A 155 -3.85 -4.75 -1.05
CA ASP A 155 -2.97 -4.47 -2.19
C ASP A 155 -3.77 -3.93 -3.38
N HIS A 156 -4.95 -4.52 -3.62
CA HIS A 156 -5.85 -4.02 -4.65
C HIS A 156 -6.34 -2.59 -4.40
N SER A 157 -6.74 -2.29 -3.17
CA SER A 157 -7.26 -0.98 -2.78
C SER A 157 -6.19 0.12 -2.94
N VAL A 158 -4.93 -0.19 -2.62
CA VAL A 158 -3.78 0.72 -2.80
C VAL A 158 -3.51 0.97 -4.28
N GLN A 159 -3.46 -0.10 -5.08
CA GLN A 159 -3.03 -0.03 -6.49
C GLN A 159 -4.11 0.46 -7.45
N SER A 160 -5.38 0.13 -7.21
CA SER A 160 -6.45 0.32 -8.18
C SER A 160 -7.79 0.44 -7.48
N TRP A 161 -7.95 1.43 -6.59
CA TRP A 161 -9.13 1.75 -5.75
C TRP A 161 -10.50 1.12 -6.12
N SER A 162 -10.86 1.07 -7.41
CA SER A 162 -12.03 0.40 -7.98
C SER A 162 -11.71 -0.95 -8.63
N LEU A 163 -12.62 -1.92 -8.46
CA LEU A 163 -12.56 -3.21 -9.15
C LEU A 163 -13.57 -3.25 -10.30
N SER A 164 -13.16 -3.72 -11.47
CA SER A 164 -14.07 -3.89 -12.62
C SER A 164 -14.93 -5.14 -12.46
N GLY A 165 -16.21 -5.03 -12.83
CA GLY A 165 -17.10 -6.20 -12.91
C GLY A 165 -17.52 -6.81 -11.57
N GLU A 166 -17.58 -6.01 -10.48
CA GLU A 166 -17.92 -6.50 -9.14
C GLU A 166 -19.17 -7.39 -9.10
N SER A 167 -20.27 -7.00 -9.76
CA SER A 167 -21.51 -7.78 -9.79
C SER A 167 -21.35 -9.14 -10.47
N SER A 168 -20.57 -9.21 -11.55
CA SER A 168 -20.27 -10.46 -12.25
C SER A 168 -19.41 -11.38 -11.38
N ILE A 169 -18.44 -10.82 -10.66
CA ILE A 169 -17.59 -11.56 -9.72
C ILE A 169 -18.43 -12.14 -8.58
N ILE A 170 -19.34 -11.36 -8.00
CA ILE A 170 -20.25 -11.82 -6.94
C ILE A 170 -21.13 -12.97 -7.45
N SER A 171 -21.68 -12.83 -8.66
CA SER A 171 -22.53 -13.86 -9.28
C SER A 171 -21.76 -15.15 -9.55
N GLU A 172 -20.51 -15.04 -10.02
CA GLU A 172 -19.62 -16.17 -10.23
C GLU A 172 -19.29 -16.89 -8.92
N ILE A 173 -18.87 -16.14 -7.89
CA ILE A 173 -18.56 -16.70 -6.57
C ILE A 173 -19.78 -17.43 -5.99
N THR A 174 -20.97 -16.84 -6.10
CA THR A 174 -22.22 -17.45 -5.61
C THR A 174 -22.52 -18.76 -6.33
N SER A 175 -22.34 -18.78 -7.65
CA SER A 175 -22.57 -19.98 -8.47
C SER A 175 -21.57 -21.09 -8.15
N LEU A 176 -20.28 -20.74 -8.00
CA LEU A 176 -19.23 -21.68 -7.65
C LEU A 176 -19.39 -22.23 -6.23
N GLU A 177 -19.75 -21.39 -5.27
CA GLU A 177 -20.06 -21.82 -3.90
C GLU A 177 -21.24 -22.78 -3.88
N LYS A 178 -22.30 -22.51 -4.66
CA LYS A 178 -23.43 -23.44 -4.78
C LYS A 178 -22.97 -24.78 -5.35
N ALA A 179 -22.24 -24.77 -6.46
CA ALA A 179 -21.73 -25.99 -7.08
C ALA A 179 -20.82 -26.79 -6.13
N TRP A 180 -19.98 -26.10 -5.35
CA TRP A 180 -19.13 -26.70 -4.32
C TRP A 180 -19.96 -27.44 -3.26
N ARG A 181 -21.07 -26.84 -2.79
CA ARG A 181 -22.00 -27.50 -1.86
C ARG A 181 -22.74 -28.68 -2.50
N ASP A 182 -23.15 -28.55 -3.76
CA ASP A 182 -23.86 -29.61 -4.49
C ASP A 182 -22.98 -30.85 -4.71
N MET A 183 -21.65 -30.69 -4.73
CA MET A 183 -20.68 -31.80 -4.77
C MET A 183 -20.49 -32.51 -3.42
N GLY A 184 -21.20 -32.09 -2.37
CA GLY A 184 -21.12 -32.69 -1.03
C GLY A 184 -19.96 -32.18 -0.17
N GLU A 185 -19.26 -31.13 -0.62
CA GLU A 185 -18.19 -30.52 0.17
C GLU A 185 -18.75 -29.85 1.43
N THR A 186 -18.04 -30.02 2.55
CA THR A 186 -18.47 -29.54 3.87
C THR A 186 -17.66 -28.32 4.30
N GLY A 187 -18.33 -27.32 4.89
CA GLY A 187 -17.69 -26.08 5.34
C GLY A 187 -17.96 -24.87 4.44
N ARG A 188 -16.96 -24.00 4.31
CA ARG A 188 -17.06 -22.73 3.58
C ARG A 188 -16.22 -22.80 2.29
N TYR A 189 -16.82 -22.38 1.17
CA TYR A 189 -16.11 -22.28 -0.11
C TYR A 189 -14.82 -21.43 0.03
N PRO A 190 -13.62 -21.97 -0.25
CA PRO A 190 -12.36 -21.36 0.19
C PRO A 190 -12.09 -19.95 -0.34
N ASP A 191 -11.44 -19.12 0.49
CA ASP A 191 -11.05 -17.76 0.09
C ASP A 191 -10.12 -17.73 -1.11
N LYS A 192 -9.20 -18.70 -1.23
CA LYS A 192 -8.30 -18.82 -2.38
C LYS A 192 -9.07 -18.95 -3.70
N ASP A 193 -10.20 -19.64 -3.68
CA ASP A 193 -11.02 -19.86 -4.87
C ASP A 193 -11.90 -18.65 -5.16
N ARG A 194 -12.46 -18.00 -4.12
CA ARG A 194 -13.13 -16.69 -4.27
C ARG A 194 -12.21 -15.64 -4.90
N LEU A 195 -10.95 -15.57 -4.44
CA LEU A 195 -9.95 -14.66 -4.99
C LEU A 195 -9.59 -14.97 -6.44
N TYR A 196 -9.79 -16.21 -6.92
CA TYR A 196 -9.62 -16.52 -8.34
C TYR A 196 -10.62 -15.73 -9.20
N SER A 197 -11.88 -15.66 -8.77
CA SER A 197 -12.90 -14.84 -9.44
C SER A 197 -12.61 -13.35 -9.29
N VAL A 198 -12.16 -12.89 -8.11
CA VAL A 198 -11.79 -11.47 -7.89
C VAL A 198 -10.64 -11.05 -8.81
N LEU A 199 -9.65 -11.91 -9.03
CA LEU A 199 -8.50 -11.64 -9.89
C LEU A 199 -8.90 -11.31 -11.34
N LYS A 200 -10.03 -11.84 -11.83
CA LYS A 200 -10.54 -11.53 -13.18
C LYS A 200 -10.95 -10.06 -13.35
N GLY A 201 -11.28 -9.37 -12.25
CA GLY A 201 -11.58 -7.94 -12.25
C GLY A 201 -10.35 -7.02 -12.18
N VAL A 202 -9.15 -7.60 -12.06
CA VAL A 202 -7.89 -6.86 -11.99
C VAL A 202 -7.34 -6.66 -13.40
N SER A 203 -6.88 -5.44 -13.70
CA SER A 203 -6.29 -5.09 -14.99
C SER A 203 -4.83 -4.64 -14.84
N GLY A 204 -4.02 -4.89 -15.86
CA GLY A 204 -2.59 -4.57 -15.88
C GLY A 204 -1.71 -5.75 -15.48
N SER A 205 -0.59 -5.94 -16.18
CA SER A 205 0.32 -7.07 -15.97
C SER A 205 0.91 -7.09 -14.55
N ASP A 206 1.38 -5.94 -14.08
CA ASP A 206 1.96 -5.80 -12.75
C ASP A 206 0.92 -6.00 -11.62
N PRO A 207 -0.23 -5.30 -11.63
CA PRO A 207 -1.33 -5.57 -10.70
C PRO A 207 -1.74 -7.04 -10.60
N ILE A 208 -1.84 -7.73 -11.74
CA ILE A 208 -2.19 -9.15 -11.81
C ILE A 208 -1.09 -10.02 -11.21
N ALA A 209 0.19 -9.74 -11.51
CA ALA A 209 1.32 -10.52 -10.98
C ALA A 209 1.40 -10.46 -9.44
N ARG A 210 1.30 -9.25 -8.87
CA ARG A 210 1.30 -9.03 -7.41
C ARG A 210 0.20 -9.83 -6.72
N ARG A 211 -1.03 -9.66 -7.18
CA ARG A 211 -2.23 -10.30 -6.61
C ARG A 211 -2.25 -11.82 -6.83
N THR A 212 -1.68 -12.30 -7.93
CA THR A 212 -1.45 -13.74 -8.16
C THR A 212 -0.48 -14.31 -7.13
N ALA A 213 0.64 -13.63 -6.87
CA ALA A 213 1.61 -14.05 -5.86
C ALA A 213 1.00 -14.08 -4.46
N ILE A 214 0.23 -13.04 -4.08
CA ILE A 214 -0.50 -13.00 -2.80
C ILE A 214 -1.52 -14.14 -2.72
N ARG A 215 -2.33 -14.37 -3.75
CA ARG A 215 -3.33 -15.46 -3.78
C ARG A 215 -2.66 -16.83 -3.64
N ASN A 216 -1.53 -17.04 -4.31
CA ASN A 216 -0.81 -18.32 -4.26
C ASN A 216 -0.05 -18.50 -2.94
N GLY A 217 0.21 -17.42 -2.21
CA GLY A 217 1.02 -17.39 -0.99
C GLY A 217 2.52 -17.29 -1.25
N SER A 218 2.94 -17.42 -2.50
CA SER A 218 4.31 -17.24 -2.94
C SER A 218 4.36 -16.92 -4.44
N GLY A 219 5.48 -16.38 -4.90
CA GLY A 219 5.73 -16.14 -6.32
C GLY A 219 7.00 -15.33 -6.55
N THR A 220 7.19 -14.88 -7.78
CA THR A 220 8.25 -13.93 -8.13
C THR A 220 7.61 -12.69 -8.75
N VAL A 221 7.90 -11.52 -8.18
CA VAL A 221 7.41 -10.23 -8.68
C VAL A 221 8.57 -9.24 -8.67
N HIS A 222 8.78 -8.53 -9.78
CA HIS A 222 9.92 -7.62 -9.98
C HIS A 222 11.29 -8.29 -9.74
N GLY A 223 11.41 -9.59 -10.04
CA GLY A 223 12.63 -10.37 -9.79
C GLY A 223 12.87 -10.73 -8.32
N LYS A 224 11.98 -10.35 -7.40
CA LYS A 224 12.05 -10.69 -5.97
C LYS A 224 11.23 -11.94 -5.67
N SER A 225 11.77 -12.85 -4.86
CA SER A 225 11.00 -13.96 -4.32
C SER A 225 10.06 -13.46 -3.23
N TYR A 226 8.77 -13.70 -3.41
CA TYR A 226 7.70 -13.33 -2.50
C TYR A 226 7.20 -14.58 -1.77
N ASN A 227 6.98 -14.46 -0.46
CA ASN A 227 6.32 -15.46 0.37
C ASN A 227 5.47 -14.77 1.43
N ILE A 228 4.16 -14.99 1.40
CA ILE A 228 3.20 -14.31 2.27
C ILE A 228 3.38 -14.64 3.76
N SER A 229 3.88 -15.86 4.07
CA SER A 229 4.07 -16.31 5.45
C SER A 229 5.11 -15.47 6.19
N THR A 230 6.02 -14.81 5.48
CA THR A 230 7.00 -13.87 6.05
C THR A 230 6.36 -12.66 6.72
N PHE A 231 5.11 -12.33 6.35
CA PHE A 231 4.32 -11.26 6.96
C PHE A 231 3.34 -11.78 8.02
N GLY A 232 3.32 -13.09 8.30
CA GLY A 232 2.40 -13.70 9.27
C GLY A 232 0.93 -13.58 8.86
N LEU A 233 0.65 -13.74 7.57
CA LEU A 233 -0.67 -13.76 6.95
C LEU A 233 -0.93 -15.14 6.32
N SER A 234 -2.15 -15.66 6.44
CA SER A 234 -2.50 -16.98 5.93
C SER A 234 -3.99 -17.12 5.61
N TYR A 235 -4.35 -18.15 4.85
CA TYR A 235 -5.75 -18.57 4.69
C TYR A 235 -6.36 -19.20 5.94
N SER A 236 -5.54 -19.70 6.88
CA SER A 236 -5.99 -20.36 8.12
C SER A 236 -6.30 -19.39 9.26
N THR A 237 -6.00 -18.10 9.10
CA THR A 237 -6.23 -17.07 10.12
C THR A 237 -7.27 -16.09 9.62
N ASN A 238 -8.36 -15.92 10.38
CA ASN A 238 -9.39 -14.91 10.09
C ASN A 238 -8.97 -13.55 10.66
N PHE A 239 -9.45 -12.46 10.05
CA PHE A 239 -9.23 -11.08 10.52
C PHE A 239 -10.42 -10.51 11.29
#